data_AF-A0A9E5W517-F1
#
_entry.id   AF-A0A9E5W517-F1
#
_cell.length_a   1.000
_cell.length_b   1.000
_cell.length_c   1.000
_cell.angle_alpha   90.00
_cell.angle_beta   90.00
_cell.angle_gamma   90.00
#
_symmetry.space_group_name_H-M   'P 1'
#
loop_
_entity.id
_entity.type
_entity.pdbx_description
1 polymer ?
#
loop_
_entity_poly.entity_id
_entity_poly.type
_entity_poly.pdbx_seq_one_letter_code
_entity_poly.pdbx_strand_id
1 'polypeptide(L)'
;MKDCPDALTWQAVLDGEENDPALLEHLAGCPACRASYREISAAAGLAGALATEATLPPAVARRILRQAKPFPAGLVAALLFCLLAASAALLQPGGLSWWFSVGVVRMSSLILDGLLGAILLLQSLDPAMILLAALLLAGLEILVLHKLKVTEG
;
A
#
# COMPACT_ATOMS: atom_id res chain seq x y z
N MET A 1 -22.07 29.52 14.48
CA MET A 1 -21.43 30.78 14.94
C MET A 1 -21.99 31.96 14.17
N LYS A 2 -22.14 33.14 14.81
CA LYS A 2 -22.68 34.36 14.16
C LYS A 2 -21.60 35.25 13.54
N ASP A 3 -20.38 35.20 14.09
CA ASP A 3 -19.25 35.99 13.63
C ASP A 3 -18.25 35.11 12.85
N CYS A 4 -17.62 35.70 11.83
CA CYS A 4 -16.58 35.05 11.06
C CYS A 4 -15.28 34.97 11.89
N PRO A 5 -14.61 33.80 11.94
CA PRO A 5 -13.30 33.65 12.56
C PRO A 5 -12.24 34.52 11.87
N ASP A 6 -11.17 34.82 12.61
CA ASP A 6 -10.02 35.53 12.07
C ASP A 6 -9.18 34.64 11.14
N ALA A 7 -8.28 35.28 10.38
CA ALA A 7 -7.38 34.56 9.47
C ALA A 7 -6.43 33.60 10.22
N LEU A 8 -6.08 33.91 11.47
CA LEU A 8 -5.18 33.10 12.28
C LEU A 8 -5.82 31.76 12.68
N THR A 9 -7.12 31.78 12.98
CA THR A 9 -7.91 30.58 13.25
C THR A 9 -7.93 29.66 12.02
N TRP A 10 -8.10 30.22 10.82
CA TRP A 10 -8.06 29.42 9.60
C TRP A 10 -6.67 28.84 9.31
N GLN A 11 -5.60 29.55 9.67
CA GLN A 11 -4.25 29.01 9.62
C GLN A 11 -4.07 27.85 10.61
N ALA A 12 -4.52 27.98 11.86
CA ALA A 12 -4.44 26.91 12.84
C ALA A 12 -5.22 25.65 12.41
N VAL A 13 -6.36 25.83 11.75
CA VAL A 13 -7.12 24.72 11.14
C VAL A 13 -6.32 24.07 10.00
N LEU A 14 -5.64 24.86 9.17
CA LEU A 14 -4.84 24.35 8.05
C LEU A 14 -3.59 23.59 8.53
N ASP A 15 -2.94 24.08 9.59
CA ASP A 15 -1.76 23.47 10.22
C ASP A 15 -2.13 22.23 11.07
N GLY A 16 -3.43 21.97 11.27
CA GLY A 16 -3.96 20.84 12.03
C GLY A 16 -3.92 21.04 13.56
N GLU A 17 -3.62 22.25 14.02
CA GLU A 17 -3.56 22.63 15.43
C GLU A 17 -4.94 22.91 16.04
N GLU A 18 -5.92 23.27 15.20
CA GLU A 18 -7.33 23.49 15.57
C GLU A 18 -8.25 22.55 14.78
N ASN A 19 -9.19 21.90 15.46
CA ASN A 19 -10.07 20.88 14.88
C ASN A 19 -11.54 20.98 15.36
N ASP A 20 -11.97 22.14 15.87
CA ASP A 20 -13.36 22.35 16.27
C ASP A 20 -14.35 22.06 15.11
N PRO A 21 -15.26 21.08 15.27
CA PRO A 21 -16.28 20.76 14.27
C PRO A 21 -17.15 21.96 13.88
N ALA A 22 -17.40 22.89 14.81
CA ALA A 22 -18.22 24.07 14.55
C ALA A 22 -17.55 25.05 13.57
N LEU A 23 -16.22 25.13 13.58
CA LEU A 23 -15.45 25.93 12.62
C LEU A 23 -15.49 25.31 11.22
N LEU A 24 -15.38 23.99 11.13
CA LEU A 24 -15.46 23.26 9.85
C LEU A 24 -16.85 23.38 9.23
N GLU A 25 -17.91 23.29 10.04
CA GLU A 25 -19.28 23.50 9.60
C GLU A 25 -19.51 24.95 9.13
N HIS A 26 -18.97 25.94 9.87
CA HIS A 26 -19.02 27.34 9.47
C HIS A 26 -18.28 27.59 8.15
N LEU A 27 -17.10 26.98 7.97
CA LEU A 27 -16.33 27.04 6.74
C LEU A 27 -17.12 26.46 5.56
N ALA A 28 -17.86 25.37 5.76
CA ALA A 28 -18.72 24.81 4.72
C ALA A 28 -19.85 25.77 4.32
N GLY A 29 -20.42 26.51 5.28
CA GLY A 29 -21.57 27.39 5.08
C GLY A 29 -21.26 28.83 4.65
N CYS A 30 -20.08 29.38 4.95
CA CYS A 30 -19.76 30.80 4.80
C CYS A 30 -18.86 31.09 3.56
N PRO A 31 -19.37 31.74 2.50
CA PRO A 31 -18.57 32.03 1.30
C PRO A 31 -17.33 32.90 1.55
N ALA A 32 -17.43 33.88 2.45
CA ALA A 32 -16.33 34.78 2.79
C ALA A 32 -15.19 34.02 3.50
N CYS A 33 -15.52 33.17 4.48
CA CYS A 33 -14.53 32.34 5.15
C CYS A 33 -13.89 31.31 4.21
N ARG A 34 -14.64 30.77 3.25
CA ARG A 34 -14.06 29.88 2.21
C ARG A 34 -13.06 30.60 1.33
N ALA A 35 -13.33 31.85 0.95
CA ALA A 35 -12.38 32.64 0.16
C ALA A 35 -11.08 32.88 0.95
N SER A 36 -11.20 33.34 2.20
CA SER A 36 -10.05 33.55 3.08
C SER A 36 -9.25 32.27 3.33
N TYR A 37 -9.91 31.14 3.63
CA TYR A 37 -9.25 29.84 3.80
C TYR A 37 -8.51 29.40 2.53
N ARG A 38 -9.09 29.62 1.35
CA ARG A 38 -8.42 29.29 0.07
C ARG A 38 -7.20 30.15 -0.18
N GLU A 39 -7.24 31.43 0.13
CA GLU A 39 -6.09 32.32 0.00
C GLU A 39 -4.95 31.89 0.92
N ILE A 40 -5.26 31.59 2.18
CA ILE A 40 -4.28 31.10 3.17
C ILE A 40 -3.72 29.75 2.72
N SER A 41 -4.56 28.83 2.26
CA SER A 41 -4.15 27.52 1.75
C SER A 41 -3.26 27.62 0.51
N ALA A 42 -3.58 28.52 -0.41
CA ALA A 42 -2.76 28.77 -1.59
C ALA A 42 -1.40 29.38 -1.20
N ALA A 43 -1.38 30.33 -0.27
CA ALA A 43 -0.15 30.91 0.25
C ALA A 43 0.73 29.86 0.95
N ALA A 44 0.15 28.98 1.77
CA ALA A 44 0.85 27.88 2.41
C ALA A 44 1.42 26.88 1.38
N GLY A 45 0.64 26.56 0.33
CA GLY A 45 1.10 25.70 -0.77
C GLY A 45 2.26 26.31 -1.55
N LEU A 46 2.20 27.61 -1.85
CA LEU A 46 3.30 28.34 -2.50
C LEU A 46 4.54 28.41 -1.62
N ALA A 47 4.37 28.67 -0.32
CA ALA A 47 5.47 28.65 0.64
C ALA A 47 6.13 27.26 0.73
N GLY A 48 5.32 26.19 0.72
CA GLY A 48 5.82 24.81 0.68
C GLY A 48 6.55 24.47 -0.62
N ALA A 49 6.13 25.03 -1.77
CA ALA A 49 6.82 24.85 -3.05
C ALA A 49 8.12 25.69 -3.15
N LEU A 50 8.16 26.83 -2.46
CA LEU A 50 9.36 27.67 -2.32
C LEU A 50 10.32 27.16 -1.26
N ALA A 51 9.88 26.28 -0.36
CA ALA A 51 10.76 25.52 0.49
C ALA A 51 11.66 24.70 -0.43
N THR A 52 12.89 25.17 -0.60
CA THR A 52 13.95 24.42 -1.26
C THR A 52 14.04 23.04 -0.60
N GLU A 53 14.52 22.04 -1.34
CA GLU A 53 14.83 20.71 -0.80
C GLU A 53 15.89 20.85 0.31
N ALA A 54 15.44 21.28 1.50
CA ALA A 54 16.18 21.24 2.73
C ALA A 54 16.26 19.77 3.07
N THR A 55 17.22 19.11 2.45
CA THR A 55 17.57 17.74 2.77
C THR A 55 17.86 17.71 4.25
N LEU A 56 17.04 16.96 4.99
CA LEU A 56 17.26 16.78 6.42
C LEU A 56 18.72 16.39 6.63
N PRO A 57 19.46 17.06 7.53
CA PRO A 57 20.82 16.71 7.80
C PRO A 57 20.90 15.21 8.09
N PRO A 58 21.83 14.47 7.49
CA PRO A 58 21.85 13.00 7.55
C PRO A 58 22.00 12.45 8.97
N ALA A 59 22.42 13.29 9.91
CA ALA A 59 22.43 12.99 11.34
C ALA A 59 21.01 12.95 11.96
N VAL A 60 20.13 13.87 11.57
CA VAL A 60 18.74 13.94 12.04
C VAL A 60 17.93 12.78 11.45
N ALA A 61 18.06 12.53 10.14
CA ALA A 61 17.41 11.40 9.47
C ALA A 61 17.79 10.05 10.12
N ARG A 62 19.09 9.85 10.43
CA ARG A 62 19.57 8.66 11.15
C ARG A 62 19.02 8.55 12.58
N ARG A 63 18.80 9.68 13.26
CA ARG A 63 18.21 9.69 14.61
C ARG A 63 16.75 9.29 14.58
N ILE A 64 15.98 9.79 13.61
CA ILE A 64 14.58 9.43 13.37
C ILE A 64 14.47 7.94 13.03
N LEU A 65 15.29 7.45 12.09
CA LEU A 65 15.30 6.04 11.71
C LEU A 65 15.70 5.10 12.85
N ARG A 66 16.56 5.53 13.77
CA ARG A 66 16.91 4.75 14.98
C ARG A 66 15.79 4.72 16.03
N GLN A 67 14.93 5.74 16.07
CA GLN A 67 13.78 5.79 16.97
C GLN A 67 12.54 5.11 16.38
N ALA A 68 12.48 4.98 15.06
CA ALA A 68 11.47 4.19 14.37
C ALA A 68 11.65 2.72 14.76
N LYS A 69 10.82 2.25 15.69
CA LYS A 69 10.73 0.82 15.98
C LYS A 69 10.21 0.12 14.73
N PRO A 70 10.87 -0.93 14.22
CA PRO A 70 10.34 -1.69 13.10
C PRO A 70 9.02 -2.30 13.55
N PHE A 71 7.92 -1.80 13.00
CA PHE A 71 6.62 -2.45 13.15
C PHE A 71 6.75 -3.83 12.48
N PRO A 72 6.41 -4.93 13.15
CA PRO A 72 6.59 -6.27 12.61
C PRO A 72 5.47 -6.57 11.59
N ALA A 73 5.40 -5.77 10.52
CA ALA A 73 4.36 -5.80 9.51
C ALA A 73 4.21 -7.20 8.90
N GLY A 74 5.33 -7.89 8.66
CA GLY A 74 5.32 -9.26 8.16
C GLY A 74 4.67 -10.25 9.13
N LEU A 75 4.94 -10.13 10.44
CA LEU A 75 4.35 -11.01 11.44
C LEU A 75 2.85 -10.72 11.63
N VAL A 76 2.46 -9.45 11.61
CA VAL A 76 1.05 -9.03 11.67
C VAL A 76 0.29 -9.52 10.44
N ALA A 77 0.87 -9.39 9.24
CA ALA A 77 0.28 -9.88 8.00
C ALA A 77 0.13 -11.41 8.01
N ALA A 78 1.14 -12.14 8.49
CA ALA A 78 1.07 -13.60 8.63
C ALA A 78 -0.04 -14.02 9.61
N LEU A 79 -0.16 -13.35 10.76
CA LEU A 79 -1.23 -13.59 11.73
C LEU A 79 -2.61 -13.35 11.13
N LEU A 80 -2.80 -12.23 10.43
CA LEU A 80 -4.06 -11.91 9.75
C LEU A 80 -4.42 -12.97 8.70
N PHE A 81 -3.44 -13.44 7.93
CA PHE A 81 -3.63 -14.50 6.94
C PHE A 81 -4.04 -15.82 7.59
N CYS A 82 -3.35 -16.24 8.66
CA CYS A 82 -3.71 -17.45 9.41
C CYS A 82 -5.12 -17.35 9.99
N LEU A 83 -5.49 -16.19 10.53
CA LEU A 83 -6.83 -15.95 11.08
C LEU A 83 -7.91 -16.05 9.98
N LEU A 84 -7.63 -15.51 8.79
CA LEU A 84 -8.51 -15.55 7.64
C LEU A 84 -8.65 -16.99 7.08
N ALA A 85 -7.56 -17.74 7.02
CA ALA A 85 -7.58 -19.14 6.61
C ALA A 85 -8.36 -20.00 7.61
N ALA A 86 -8.16 -19.77 8.91
CA ALA A 86 -8.90 -20.47 9.96
C ALA A 86 -10.39 -20.13 9.94
N SER A 87 -10.75 -18.86 9.74
CA SER A 87 -12.16 -18.45 9.63
C SER A 87 -12.82 -19.02 8.39
N ALA A 88 -12.12 -19.05 7.25
CA ALA A 88 -12.60 -19.70 6.03
C ALA A 88 -12.81 -21.20 6.22
N ALA A 89 -11.91 -21.89 6.95
CA ALA A 89 -12.05 -23.32 7.26
C ALA A 89 -13.29 -23.64 8.08
N LEU A 90 -13.60 -22.78 9.06
CA LEU A 90 -14.73 -22.96 9.95
C LEU A 90 -16.07 -22.59 9.30
N LEU A 91 -16.09 -21.59 8.41
CA LEU A 91 -17.32 -21.08 7.80
C LEU A 91 -17.72 -21.86 6.53
N GLN A 92 -16.76 -22.24 5.68
CA GLN A 92 -17.02 -22.96 4.43
C GLN A 92 -15.84 -23.87 4.08
N PRO A 93 -15.81 -25.13 4.56
CA PRO A 93 -14.69 -26.04 4.32
C PRO A 93 -14.47 -26.35 2.82
N GLY A 94 -15.53 -26.33 2.00
CA GLY A 94 -15.42 -26.47 0.53
C GLY A 94 -14.89 -25.23 -0.18
N GLY A 95 -14.95 -24.05 0.47
CA GLY A 95 -14.40 -22.82 -0.06
C GLY A 95 -12.88 -22.83 -0.05
N LEU A 96 -12.25 -23.40 0.98
CA LEU A 96 -10.80 -23.51 1.07
C LEU A 96 -10.20 -24.44 0.03
N SER A 97 -10.80 -25.60 -0.23
CA SER A 97 -10.30 -26.52 -1.26
C SER A 97 -10.40 -25.91 -2.66
N TRP A 98 -11.51 -25.21 -2.96
CA TRP A 98 -11.65 -24.43 -4.19
C TRP A 98 -10.65 -23.27 -4.27
N TRP A 99 -10.40 -22.56 -3.17
CA TRP A 99 -9.43 -21.46 -3.12
C TRP A 99 -7.98 -21.95 -3.27
N PHE A 100 -7.65 -23.10 -2.69
CA PHE A 100 -6.34 -23.73 -2.86
C PHE A 100 -6.18 -24.35 -4.25
N SER A 101 -7.21 -24.93 -4.87
CA SER A 101 -7.07 -25.50 -6.22
C SER A 101 -7.13 -24.41 -7.30
N VAL A 102 -8.11 -23.51 -7.27
CA VAL A 102 -8.30 -22.47 -8.30
C VAL A 102 -7.45 -21.24 -8.02
N GLY A 103 -7.33 -20.83 -6.76
CA GLY A 103 -6.58 -19.64 -6.37
C GLY A 103 -5.07 -19.83 -6.49
N VAL A 104 -4.52 -20.97 -6.05
CA VAL A 104 -3.07 -21.24 -6.22
C VAL A 104 -2.73 -21.42 -7.69
N VAL A 105 -3.55 -22.13 -8.48
CA VAL A 105 -3.31 -22.30 -9.92
C VAL A 105 -3.39 -20.98 -10.69
N ARG A 106 -4.35 -20.10 -10.35
CA ARG A 106 -4.41 -18.75 -10.94
C ARG A 106 -3.27 -17.85 -10.51
N MET A 107 -2.88 -17.88 -9.24
CA MET A 107 -1.73 -17.09 -8.77
C MET A 107 -0.42 -17.60 -9.35
N SER A 108 -0.23 -18.92 -9.47
CA SER A 108 0.94 -19.48 -10.12
C SER A 108 0.99 -19.10 -11.59
N SER A 109 -0.14 -19.12 -12.31
CA SER A 109 -0.22 -18.64 -13.69
C SER A 109 0.13 -17.15 -13.81
N LEU A 110 -0.39 -16.29 -12.93
CA LEU A 110 -0.04 -14.85 -12.92
C LEU A 110 1.44 -14.61 -12.60
N ILE A 111 2.02 -15.39 -11.70
CA ILE A 111 3.44 -15.32 -11.35
C ILE A 111 4.30 -15.83 -12.52
N LEU A 112 3.91 -16.93 -13.16
CA LEU A 112 4.53 -17.48 -14.36
C LEU A 112 4.49 -16.47 -15.51
N ASP A 113 3.33 -15.90 -15.82
CA ASP A 113 3.13 -14.91 -16.88
C ASP A 113 3.91 -13.62 -16.60
N GLY A 114 3.91 -13.16 -15.34
CA GLY A 114 4.68 -12.00 -14.90
C GLY A 114 6.20 -12.22 -15.01
N LEU A 115 6.68 -13.42 -14.62
CA LEU A 115 8.08 -13.81 -14.77
C LEU A 115 8.47 -13.96 -16.23
N LEU A 116 7.63 -14.60 -17.06
CA LEU A 116 7.89 -14.74 -18.49
C LEU A 116 7.92 -13.37 -19.18
N GLY A 117 6.98 -12.48 -18.84
CA GLY A 117 6.94 -11.10 -19.33
C GLY A 117 8.17 -10.31 -18.90
N ALA A 118 8.63 -10.46 -17.65
CA ALA A 118 9.85 -9.84 -17.17
C ALA A 118 11.11 -10.39 -17.87
N ILE A 119 11.16 -11.71 -18.11
CA ILE A 119 12.26 -12.37 -18.84
C ILE A 119 12.29 -11.92 -20.31
N LEU A 120 11.12 -11.79 -20.96
CA LEU A 120 11.00 -11.30 -22.34
C LEU A 120 11.35 -9.80 -22.45
N LEU A 121 11.07 -9.00 -21.41
CA LEU A 121 11.48 -7.59 -21.32
C LEU A 121 13.00 -7.44 -21.11
N LEU A 122 13.66 -8.42 -20.47
CA LEU A 122 15.13 -8.48 -20.37
C LEU A 122 15.75 -9.08 -21.64
N GLN A 123 15.79 -8.29 -22.73
CA GLN A 123 16.38 -8.66 -24.02
C GLN A 123 17.91 -8.88 -24.01
N SER A 124 18.58 -8.81 -22.85
CA SER A 124 20.04 -8.94 -22.70
C SER A 124 20.50 -10.23 -22.04
N LEU A 125 19.57 -11.12 -21.64
CA LEU A 125 19.92 -12.42 -21.06
C LEU A 125 20.26 -13.44 -22.16
N ASP A 126 21.34 -14.20 -21.92
CA ASP A 126 21.74 -15.31 -22.79
C ASP A 126 20.54 -16.28 -22.99
N PRO A 127 20.18 -16.64 -24.24
CA PRO A 127 19.08 -17.55 -24.54
C PRO A 127 19.10 -18.85 -23.74
N ALA A 128 20.29 -19.35 -23.37
CA ALA A 128 20.43 -20.53 -22.53
C ALA A 128 19.87 -20.34 -21.11
N MET A 129 20.02 -19.16 -20.54
CA MET A 129 19.51 -18.82 -19.20
C MET A 129 17.99 -18.64 -19.19
N ILE A 130 17.45 -18.09 -20.29
CA ILE A 130 16.00 -17.97 -20.50
C ILE A 130 15.37 -19.36 -20.58
N LEU A 131 15.97 -20.26 -21.36
CA LEU A 131 15.49 -21.63 -21.51
C LEU A 131 15.56 -22.42 -20.20
N LEU A 132 16.65 -22.26 -19.44
CA LEU A 132 16.82 -22.89 -18.13
C LEU A 132 15.77 -22.41 -17.11
N ALA A 133 15.52 -21.10 -17.06
CA ALA A 133 14.50 -20.53 -16.18
C ALA A 133 13.10 -21.03 -16.54
N ALA A 134 12.75 -21.07 -17.84
CA ALA A 134 11.48 -21.59 -18.31
C ALA A 134 11.29 -23.09 -17.99
N LEU A 135 12.34 -23.90 -18.16
CA LEU A 135 12.32 -25.33 -17.82
C LEU A 135 12.17 -25.57 -16.32
N LEU A 136 12.81 -24.77 -15.48
CA LEU A 136 12.68 -24.85 -14.02
C LEU A 136 11.25 -24.49 -13.57
N LEU A 137 10.66 -23.44 -14.17
CA LEU A 137 9.30 -23.03 -13.89
C LEU A 137 8.27 -24.09 -14.32
N ALA A 138 8.41 -24.64 -15.53
CA ALA A 138 7.57 -25.74 -16.00
C ALA A 138 7.73 -27.01 -15.15
N GLY A 139 8.96 -27.33 -14.72
CA GLY A 139 9.23 -28.45 -13.82
C GLY A 139 8.58 -28.28 -12.44
N LEU A 140 8.63 -27.06 -11.89
CA LEU A 140 7.96 -26.72 -10.64
C LEU A 140 6.44 -26.91 -10.74
N GLU A 141 5.84 -26.45 -11.84
CA GLU A 141 4.40 -26.60 -12.10
C GLU A 141 3.98 -28.07 -12.17
N ILE A 142 4.72 -28.89 -12.92
CA ILE A 142 4.46 -30.34 -13.03
C ILE A 142 4.58 -31.01 -11.65
N LEU A 143 5.56 -30.62 -10.83
CA LEU A 143 5.78 -31.19 -9.51
C LEU A 143 4.65 -30.82 -8.53
N VAL A 144 4.19 -29.57 -8.58
CA VAL A 144 3.03 -29.10 -7.81
C VAL A 144 1.76 -29.84 -8.22
N LEU A 145 1.48 -29.94 -9.53
CA LEU A 145 0.31 -30.67 -10.05
C LEU A 145 0.37 -32.16 -9.71
N HIS A 146 1.55 -32.79 -9.76
CA HIS A 146 1.70 -34.18 -9.37
C HIS A 146 1.44 -34.40 -7.88
N LYS A 147 1.96 -33.53 -7.01
CA LYS A 147 1.70 -33.58 -5.57
C LYS A 147 0.22 -33.39 -5.24
N LEU A 148 -0.47 -32.48 -5.93
CA LEU A 148 -1.91 -32.25 -5.76
C LEU A 148 -2.75 -33.45 -6.20
N LYS A 149 -2.38 -34.09 -7.31
CA LYS A 149 -3.07 -35.30 -7.80
C LYS A 149 -2.95 -36.50 -6.86
N VAL A 150 -1.87 -36.58 -6.08
CA VAL A 150 -1.65 -37.61 -5.05
C VAL A 150 -2.49 -37.35 -3.80
N THR A 151 -2.90 -36.12 -3.53
CA THR A 151 -3.74 -35.77 -2.38
C THR A 151 -5.25 -35.84 -2.65
N GLU A 152 -5.66 -35.90 -3.93
CA GLU A 152 -7.07 -35.97 -4.35
C GLU A 152 -7.58 -37.41 -4.62
N GLY A 153 -6.72 -38.43 -4.49
CA GLY A 153 -7.09 -39.85 -4.58
C GLY A 153 -6.99 -40.55 -3.23
#